data_AF-A0A9D9LTT1-F1
#
_entry.id   AF-A0A9D9LTT1-F1
#
_cell.length_a   1.000
_cell.length_b   1.000
_cell.length_c   1.000
_cell.angle_alpha   90.00
_cell.angle_beta   90.00
_cell.angle_gamma   90.00
#
_symmetry.space_group_name_H-M   'P 1'
#
loop_
_entity.id
_entity.type
_entity.pdbx_description
1 polymer ?
#
loop_
_entity_poly.entity_id
_entity_poly.type
_entity_poly.pdbx_seq_one_letter_code
_entity_poly.pdbx_strand_id
1 'polypeptide(L)'
;MSEIERILKILREATEDERAEFRRLLFTPTGEPLSVVQEHERLRALFADVDEKQVELADGAIWEAARIRHQLDEINEKAKISGLVKFHPEDPTKQKVLPVSKELPKLRAGYANIIFKLIRVLGANVNEDELGLDDYE
;
A
#
# COMPACT_ATOMS: atom_id res chain seq x y z
N MET A 1 -25.81 4.75 10.08
CA MET A 1 -24.47 5.33 10.00
C MET A 1 -23.46 4.22 10.03
N SER A 2 -22.75 3.97 8.94
CA SER A 2 -21.65 3.02 8.92
C SER A 2 -20.47 3.55 9.76
N GLU A 3 -19.60 2.66 10.23
CA GLU A 3 -18.35 3.02 10.94
C GLU A 3 -17.55 4.07 10.13
N ILE A 4 -17.57 3.95 8.80
CA ILE A 4 -16.91 4.83 7.84
C ILE A 4 -17.54 6.22 7.82
N GLU A 5 -18.85 6.33 7.87
CA GLU A 5 -19.53 7.65 7.95
C GLU A 5 -19.19 8.40 9.25
N ARG A 6 -18.96 7.67 10.36
CA ARG A 6 -18.45 8.26 11.61
C ARG A 6 -17.02 8.77 11.43
N ILE A 7 -16.14 7.97 10.83
CA ILE A 7 -14.74 8.33 10.60
C ILE A 7 -14.62 9.53 9.66
N LEU A 8 -15.36 9.53 8.54
CA LEU A 8 -15.36 10.64 7.58
C LEU A 8 -15.94 11.94 8.17
N LYS A 9 -16.93 11.83 9.07
CA LYS A 9 -17.45 12.99 9.81
C LYS A 9 -16.41 13.57 10.76
N ILE A 10 -15.73 12.72 11.53
CA ILE A 10 -14.63 13.12 12.41
C ILE A 10 -13.52 13.79 11.60
N LEU A 11 -13.18 13.27 10.42
CA LEU A 11 -12.15 13.86 9.55
C LEU A 11 -12.53 15.20 8.92
N ARG A 12 -13.81 15.43 8.62
CA ARG A 12 -14.29 16.74 8.13
C ARG A 12 -14.27 17.80 9.22
N GLU A 13 -14.47 17.40 10.47
CA GLU A 13 -14.48 18.28 11.66
C GLU A 13 -13.08 18.43 12.29
N ALA A 14 -12.13 17.55 11.94
CA ALA A 14 -10.75 17.55 12.45
C ALA A 14 -9.95 18.76 11.95
N THR A 15 -9.09 19.27 12.83
CA THR A 15 -8.07 20.28 12.56
C THR A 15 -7.02 19.76 11.58
N GLU A 16 -6.26 20.64 10.91
CA GLU A 16 -5.18 20.17 10.01
C GLU A 16 -4.09 19.40 10.75
N ASP A 17 -3.86 19.67 12.04
CA ASP A 17 -2.92 18.89 12.85
C ASP A 17 -3.43 17.47 13.12
N GLU A 18 -4.72 17.30 13.41
CA GLU A 18 -5.36 15.98 13.56
C GLU A 18 -5.41 15.24 12.22
N ARG A 19 -5.66 15.95 11.10
CA ARG A 19 -5.57 15.36 9.75
C ARG A 19 -4.14 14.98 9.40
N ALA A 20 -3.15 15.77 9.82
CA ALA A 20 -1.74 15.47 9.63
C ALA A 20 -1.30 14.27 10.49
N GLU A 21 -1.83 14.14 11.71
CA GLU A 21 -1.63 12.97 12.56
C GLU A 21 -2.33 11.74 11.98
N PHE A 22 -3.52 11.88 11.40
CA PHE A 22 -4.22 10.80 10.70
C PHE A 22 -3.49 10.39 9.41
N ARG A 23 -3.00 11.38 8.63
CA ARG A 23 -2.10 11.14 7.48
C ARG A 23 -0.84 10.44 7.96
N ARG A 24 -0.28 10.81 9.12
CA ARG A 24 0.87 10.15 9.72
C ARG A 24 0.55 8.71 10.14
N LEU A 25 -0.62 8.44 10.72
CA LEU A 25 -1.04 7.11 11.17
C LEU A 25 -1.39 6.16 10.00
N LEU A 26 -1.97 6.71 8.93
CA LEU A 26 -2.42 5.98 7.74
C LEU A 26 -1.39 5.91 6.61
N PHE A 27 -0.44 6.85 6.57
CA PHE A 27 0.59 6.97 5.53
C PHE A 27 1.99 7.08 6.13
N THR A 28 2.29 6.31 7.18
CA THR A 28 3.63 6.24 7.76
C THR A 28 4.63 5.59 6.80
N PRO A 29 5.77 6.24 6.49
CA PRO A 29 6.96 5.58 5.95
C PRO A 29 7.83 4.92 7.06
N THR A 30 7.45 5.08 8.34
CA THR A 30 8.28 4.71 9.51
C THR A 30 7.48 4.24 10.74
N GLY A 31 6.24 3.74 10.58
CA GLY A 31 5.40 3.22 11.66
C GLY A 31 5.26 1.69 11.59
N GLU A 32 4.76 1.06 12.67
CA GLU A 32 4.38 -0.36 12.63
C GLU A 32 3.43 -0.62 11.45
N PRO A 33 3.56 -1.76 10.75
CA PRO A 33 2.65 -2.13 9.67
C PRO A 33 1.21 -2.12 10.16
N LEU A 34 0.30 -1.51 9.40
CA LEU A 34 -1.13 -1.67 9.65
C LEU A 34 -1.51 -3.14 9.55
N SER A 35 -2.46 -3.57 10.38
CA SER A 35 -3.09 -4.88 10.15
C SER A 35 -3.84 -4.88 8.82
N VAL A 36 -4.06 -6.06 8.25
CA VAL A 36 -4.77 -6.22 6.98
C VAL A 36 -6.17 -5.55 7.02
N VAL A 37 -6.87 -5.64 8.16
CA VAL A 37 -8.20 -5.03 8.34
C VAL A 37 -8.11 -3.51 8.29
N GLN A 38 -7.16 -2.92 9.02
CA GLN A 38 -6.96 -1.47 9.03
C GLN A 38 -6.55 -0.92 7.66
N GLU A 39 -5.70 -1.65 6.94
CA GLU A 39 -5.29 -1.27 5.59
C GLU A 39 -6.45 -1.40 4.60
N HIS A 40 -7.30 -2.42 4.73
CA HIS A 40 -8.52 -2.56 3.92
C HIS A 40 -9.46 -1.38 4.15
N GLU A 41 -9.75 -1.03 5.40
CA GLU A 41 -10.58 0.11 5.76
C GLU A 41 -10.00 1.43 5.20
N ARG A 42 -8.68 1.61 5.31
CA ARG A 42 -7.97 2.76 4.73
C ARG A 42 -8.15 2.84 3.22
N LEU A 43 -7.92 1.74 2.49
CA LEU A 43 -8.05 1.69 1.04
C LEU A 43 -9.49 1.94 0.60
N ARG A 44 -10.48 1.36 1.29
CA ARG A 44 -11.90 1.57 1.01
C ARG A 44 -12.30 3.02 1.20
N ALA A 45 -11.77 3.69 2.23
CA ALA A 45 -12.05 5.10 2.50
C ALA A 45 -11.55 6.05 1.38
N LEU A 46 -10.56 5.64 0.58
CA LEU A 46 -10.10 6.43 -0.58
C LEU A 46 -11.14 6.49 -1.71
N PHE A 47 -12.11 5.57 -1.72
CA PHE A 47 -13.18 5.51 -2.72
C PHE A 47 -14.54 5.92 -2.14
N ALA A 48 -14.55 6.74 -1.07
CA ALA A 48 -15.78 7.13 -0.38
C ALA A 48 -16.79 7.93 -1.23
N ASP A 49 -16.32 8.59 -2.30
CA ASP A 49 -17.15 9.35 -3.24
C ASP A 49 -17.64 8.51 -4.44
N VAL A 50 -17.29 7.21 -4.49
CA VAL A 50 -17.70 6.25 -5.52
C VAL A 50 -19.01 5.56 -5.10
N ASP A 51 -19.82 5.10 -6.07
CA ASP A 51 -21.04 4.33 -5.77
C ASP A 51 -20.70 3.08 -4.94
N GLU A 52 -21.38 2.91 -3.80
CA GLU A 52 -21.11 1.84 -2.83
C GLU A 52 -21.20 0.44 -3.46
N LYS A 53 -22.07 0.21 -4.45
CA LYS A 53 -22.17 -1.09 -5.14
C LYS A 53 -20.96 -1.36 -6.02
N GLN A 54 -20.35 -0.32 -6.59
CA GLN A 54 -19.11 -0.46 -7.35
C GLN A 54 -17.94 -0.79 -6.41
N VAL A 55 -17.88 -0.14 -5.24
CA VAL A 55 -16.90 -0.44 -4.19
C VAL A 55 -17.07 -1.86 -3.66
N GLU A 56 -18.30 -2.29 -3.39
CA GLU A 56 -18.62 -3.65 -2.94
C GLU A 56 -18.21 -4.71 -3.98
N LEU A 57 -18.43 -4.44 -5.26
CA LEU A 57 -17.99 -5.33 -6.35
C LEU A 57 -16.46 -5.47 -6.41
N ALA A 58 -15.73 -4.41 -6.05
CA ALA A 58 -14.27 -4.38 -6.02
C ALA A 58 -13.67 -4.82 -4.67
N ASP A 59 -14.49 -5.09 -3.64
CA ASP A 59 -14.03 -5.27 -2.26
C ASP A 59 -13.01 -6.41 -2.10
N GLY A 60 -13.18 -7.49 -2.86
CA GLY A 60 -12.21 -8.59 -2.89
C GLY A 60 -10.82 -8.16 -3.35
N ALA A 61 -10.73 -7.25 -4.33
CA ALA A 61 -9.46 -6.69 -4.79
C ALA A 61 -8.89 -5.67 -3.79
N ILE A 62 -9.73 -4.92 -3.09
CA ILE A 62 -9.31 -4.03 -1.98
C ILE A 62 -8.69 -4.86 -0.84
N TRP A 63 -9.30 -5.99 -0.48
CA TRP A 63 -8.74 -6.93 0.50
C TRP A 63 -7.39 -7.47 0.08
N GLU A 64 -7.24 -7.85 -1.18
CA GLU A 64 -5.98 -8.39 -1.68
C GLU A 64 -4.88 -7.33 -1.70
N ALA A 65 -5.19 -6.10 -2.11
CA ALA A 65 -4.27 -4.97 -1.99
C ALA A 65 -3.81 -4.77 -0.53
N ALA A 66 -4.71 -4.89 0.44
CA ALA A 66 -4.38 -4.75 1.85
C ALA A 66 -3.46 -5.86 2.36
N ARG A 67 -3.69 -7.12 1.94
CA ARG A 67 -2.81 -8.25 2.29
C ARG A 67 -1.41 -8.08 1.71
N ILE A 68 -1.32 -7.71 0.43
CA ILE A 68 -0.01 -7.51 -0.22
C ILE A 68 0.72 -6.34 0.43
N ARG A 69 0.03 -5.25 0.79
CA ARG A 69 0.65 -4.13 1.50
C ARG A 69 1.22 -4.56 2.86
N HIS A 70 0.45 -5.31 3.64
CA HIS A 70 0.92 -5.83 4.93
C HIS A 70 2.18 -6.70 4.77
N GLN A 71 2.15 -7.65 3.82
CA GLN A 71 3.31 -8.49 3.49
C GLN A 71 4.51 -7.66 3.01
N LEU A 72 4.26 -6.61 2.22
CA LEU A 72 5.29 -5.71 1.73
C LEU A 72 5.96 -4.93 2.88
N ASP A 73 5.20 -4.51 3.88
CA ASP A 73 5.75 -3.84 5.05
C ASP A 73 6.57 -4.82 5.90
N GLU A 74 6.06 -6.04 6.16
CA GLU A 74 6.80 -7.09 6.87
C GLU A 74 8.14 -7.43 6.19
N ILE A 75 8.13 -7.61 4.86
CA ILE A 75 9.33 -7.99 4.13
C ILE A 75 10.33 -6.84 4.04
N ASN A 76 9.86 -5.58 3.98
CA ASN A 76 10.74 -4.40 4.07
C ASN A 76 11.44 -4.36 5.44
N GLU A 77 10.74 -4.66 6.54
CA GLU A 77 11.38 -4.75 7.86
C GLU A 77 12.45 -5.85 7.91
N LYS A 78 12.19 -7.03 7.33
CA LYS A 78 13.23 -8.07 7.21
C LYS A 78 14.39 -7.63 6.32
N ALA A 79 14.13 -6.87 5.26
CA ALA A 79 15.16 -6.32 4.39
C ALA A 79 16.07 -5.32 5.11
N LYS A 80 15.52 -4.47 6.00
CA LYS A 80 16.29 -3.54 6.82
C LYS A 80 17.29 -4.25 7.74
N ILE A 81 16.90 -5.40 8.29
CA ILE A 81 17.74 -6.19 9.20
C ILE A 81 18.79 -7.02 8.43
N SER A 82 18.36 -7.71 7.37
CA SER A 82 19.21 -8.67 6.66
C SER A 82 20.06 -8.07 5.55
N GLY A 83 19.67 -6.89 5.04
CA GLY A 83 20.16 -6.33 3.80
C GLY A 83 19.58 -7.04 2.56
N LEU A 84 19.84 -6.50 1.38
CA LEU A 84 19.44 -7.13 0.11
C LEU A 84 20.53 -8.04 -0.46
N VAL A 85 21.79 -7.72 -0.15
CA VAL A 85 22.98 -8.44 -0.57
C VAL A 85 23.89 -8.57 0.65
N LYS A 86 24.39 -9.78 0.88
CA LYS A 86 25.47 -10.01 1.84
C LYS A 86 26.80 -9.79 1.15
N PHE A 87 27.55 -8.80 1.62
CA PHE A 87 28.88 -8.48 1.10
C PHE A 87 29.95 -9.27 1.86
N HIS A 88 30.89 -9.86 1.13
CA HIS A 88 32.08 -10.43 1.73
C HIS A 88 33.04 -9.30 2.12
N PRO A 89 33.60 -9.28 3.34
CA PRO A 89 34.36 -8.14 3.86
C PRO A 89 35.64 -7.84 3.07
N GLU A 90 36.27 -8.85 2.48
CA GLU A 90 37.60 -8.75 1.85
C GLU A 90 37.62 -9.08 0.36
N ASP A 91 36.53 -9.61 -0.19
CA ASP A 91 36.49 -10.12 -1.57
C ASP A 91 35.24 -9.60 -2.28
N PRO A 92 35.34 -8.50 -3.04
CA PRO A 92 34.18 -7.87 -3.67
C PRO A 92 33.51 -8.76 -4.74
N THR A 93 34.16 -9.84 -5.17
CA THR A 93 33.59 -10.79 -6.15
C THR A 93 32.67 -11.83 -5.50
N LYS A 94 32.71 -11.98 -4.18
CA LYS A 94 31.94 -12.99 -3.42
C LYS A 94 30.71 -12.40 -2.73
N GLN A 95 29.84 -11.75 -3.49
CA GLN A 95 28.57 -11.23 -2.98
C GLN A 95 27.46 -12.27 -3.08
N LYS A 96 26.58 -12.32 -2.06
CA LYS A 96 25.41 -13.20 -2.07
C LYS A 96 24.13 -12.38 -2.03
N VAL A 97 23.39 -12.41 -3.13
CA VAL A 97 22.04 -11.86 -3.22
C VAL A 97 21.11 -12.65 -2.28
N LEU A 98 20.36 -11.96 -1.43
CA LEU A 98 19.45 -12.58 -0.46
C LEU A 98 18.04 -12.75 -1.05
N PRO A 99 17.25 -13.77 -0.64
CA PRO A 99 15.92 -14.01 -1.20
C PRO A 99 14.97 -12.80 -1.13
N VAL A 100 15.08 -12.01 -0.06
CA VAL A 100 14.30 -10.78 0.13
C VAL A 100 14.44 -9.80 -1.04
N SER A 101 15.61 -9.72 -1.67
CA SER A 101 15.85 -8.85 -2.82
C SER A 101 15.06 -9.25 -4.07
N LYS A 102 14.61 -10.50 -4.17
CA LYS A 102 13.81 -11.02 -5.29
C LYS A 102 12.31 -10.96 -5.02
N GLU A 103 11.91 -11.11 -3.76
CA GLU A 103 10.49 -11.08 -3.39
C GLU A 103 9.96 -9.65 -3.22
N LEU A 104 10.80 -8.74 -2.71
CA LEU A 104 10.42 -7.34 -2.50
C LEU A 104 9.92 -6.64 -3.79
N PRO A 105 10.59 -6.75 -4.95
CA PRO A 105 10.08 -6.17 -6.20
C PRO A 105 8.76 -6.79 -6.67
N LYS A 106 8.56 -8.10 -6.48
CA LYS A 106 7.32 -8.78 -6.89
C LYS A 106 6.12 -8.30 -6.08
N LEU A 107 6.29 -8.17 -4.76
CA LEU A 107 5.23 -7.65 -3.88
C LEU A 107 4.92 -6.19 -4.21
N ARG A 108 5.94 -5.37 -4.50
CA ARG A 108 5.75 -3.97 -4.96
C ARG A 108 4.95 -3.91 -6.26
N ALA A 109 5.34 -4.69 -7.26
CA ALA A 109 4.64 -4.77 -8.54
C ALA A 109 3.20 -5.28 -8.37
N GLY A 110 3.01 -6.34 -7.57
CA GLY A 110 1.69 -6.89 -7.28
C GLY A 110 0.75 -5.86 -6.62
N TYR A 111 1.25 -5.15 -5.61
CA TYR A 111 0.48 -4.08 -4.96
C TYR A 111 0.13 -2.96 -5.94
N ALA A 112 1.12 -2.43 -6.66
CA ALA A 112 0.92 -1.38 -7.65
C ALA A 112 -0.15 -1.79 -8.69
N ASN A 113 -0.04 -3.00 -9.23
CA ASN A 113 -0.97 -3.52 -10.24
C ASN A 113 -2.41 -3.60 -9.73
N ILE A 114 -2.64 -4.04 -8.50
CA ILE A 114 -4.00 -4.08 -7.94
C ILE A 114 -4.52 -2.66 -7.69
N ILE A 115 -3.70 -1.77 -7.13
CA ILE A 115 -4.08 -0.37 -6.89
C ILE A 115 -4.46 0.31 -8.21
N PHE A 116 -3.70 0.11 -9.29
CA PHE A 116 -4.03 0.69 -10.59
C PHE A 116 -5.33 0.15 -11.18
N LYS A 117 -5.57 -1.16 -11.05
CA LYS A 117 -6.86 -1.75 -11.47
C LYS A 117 -8.02 -1.18 -10.66
N LEU A 118 -7.86 -1.00 -9.36
CA LEU A 118 -8.87 -0.38 -8.49
C LEU A 118 -9.14 1.07 -8.90
N ILE A 119 -8.10 1.87 -9.12
CA ILE A 119 -8.22 3.27 -9.60
C ILE A 119 -9.00 3.34 -10.91
N ARG A 120 -8.64 2.50 -11.89
CA ARG A 120 -9.29 2.44 -13.21
C ARG A 120 -10.77 2.05 -13.11
N VAL A 121 -11.08 1.02 -12.32
CA VAL A 121 -12.45 0.50 -12.19
C VAL A 121 -13.35 1.42 -11.36
N LEU A 122 -12.80 2.02 -10.30
CA LEU A 122 -13.53 2.87 -9.37
C LEU A 122 -13.48 4.37 -9.76
N GLY A 123 -12.87 4.70 -10.90
CA GLY A 123 -13.04 6.01 -11.53
C GLY A 123 -12.34 7.17 -10.84
N ALA A 124 -11.28 6.92 -10.05
CA ALA A 124 -10.38 8.01 -9.70
C ALA A 124 -9.71 8.47 -11.01
N ASN A 125 -9.98 9.70 -11.45
CA ASN A 125 -9.42 10.29 -12.68
C ASN A 125 -7.89 10.26 -12.61
N VAL A 126 -7.27 9.19 -13.08
CA VAL A 126 -5.82 9.06 -13.18
C VAL A 126 -5.51 8.74 -14.63
N ASN A 127 -4.77 9.65 -15.26
CA ASN A 127 -4.33 9.49 -16.63
C ASN A 127 -3.32 8.33 -16.68
N GLU A 128 -3.55 7.34 -17.55
CA GLU A 128 -2.73 6.13 -17.63
C GLU A 128 -1.27 6.47 -17.99
N ASP A 129 -1.07 7.50 -18.80
CA ASP A 129 0.24 8.00 -19.23
C ASP A 129 1.07 8.62 -18.09
N GLU A 130 0.43 9.01 -16.98
CA GLU A 130 1.13 9.58 -15.80
C GLU A 130 1.66 8.51 -14.83
N LEU A 131 1.36 7.24 -15.07
CA LEU A 131 1.62 6.16 -14.10
C LEU A 131 2.99 5.49 -14.25
N GLY A 132 3.70 5.72 -15.36
CA GLY A 132 5.11 5.32 -15.54
C GLY A 132 5.40 3.82 -15.37
N LEU A 133 4.44 2.97 -15.73
CA LEU A 133 4.51 1.51 -15.53
C LEU A 133 4.78 0.69 -16.79
N ASP A 134 4.91 1.33 -17.95
CA ASP A 134 5.12 0.65 -19.24
C ASP A 134 6.36 -0.28 -19.25
N ASP A 135 7.29 -0.05 -18.32
CA ASP A 135 8.53 -0.82 -18.19
C ASP A 135 8.39 -2.12 -17.36
N TYR A 136 7.19 -2.44 -16.83
CA TYR A 136 6.98 -3.55 -15.89
C TYR A 136 6.03 -4.68 -16.37
N GLU A 137 5.61 -4.67 -17.64
CA GLU A 137 4.87 -5.78 -18.27
C GLU A 137 5.76 -6.90 -18.83
#